data_AF-A0A9X8YPN3-F1
#
_entry.id   AF-A0A9X8YPN3-F1
#
_cell.length_a   1.000
_cell.length_b   1.000
_cell.length_c   1.000
_cell.angle_alpha   90.00
_cell.angle_beta   90.00
_cell.angle_gamma   90.00
#
_symmetry.space_group_name_H-M   'P 1'
#
loop_
_entity.id
_entity.type
_entity.pdbx_description
1 polymer ?
#
loop_
_entity_poly.entity_id
_entity_poly.type
_entity_poly.pdbx_seq_one_letter_code
_entity_poly.pdbx_strand_id
1 'polypeptide(L)'
;AINPKGQVPALLLDDGSLLTEGVAIVQYLADRVPDRNLIPAAGTLSRYHAIEWLNYIATELHKGFSPLFNPKTPEEYKTIARAKLEQQFSYLDSVLAKQHFLLGSRFSVADAYLFTVLRWAFALQFDVRKHAHLAAWFDRVAARPAVDAALNAEGLK
;
A
#
# COMPACT_ATOMS: atom_id res chain seq x y z
N ALA A 1 15.83 -21.49 -0.98
CA ALA A 1 14.91 -20.36 -1.25
C ALA A 1 15.74 -19.08 -1.38
N ILE A 2 15.44 -18.19 -2.32
CA ILE A 2 16.19 -16.92 -2.53
C ILE A 2 16.02 -16.00 -1.31
N ASN A 3 14.79 -15.78 -0.86
CA ASN A 3 14.48 -15.10 0.40
C ASN A 3 14.27 -16.13 1.52
N PRO A 4 15.12 -16.19 2.57
CA PRO A 4 14.94 -17.12 3.69
C PRO A 4 13.62 -16.95 4.45
N LYS A 5 12.98 -15.77 4.39
CA LYS A 5 11.65 -15.52 5.00
C LYS A 5 10.50 -16.17 4.23
N GLY A 6 10.74 -16.67 3.01
CA GLY A 6 9.72 -17.33 2.20
C GLY A 6 8.57 -16.42 1.73
N GLN A 7 8.80 -15.10 1.72
CA GLN A 7 7.78 -14.09 1.40
C GLN A 7 8.18 -13.28 0.17
N VAL A 8 7.17 -12.77 -0.53
CA VAL A 8 7.32 -11.68 -1.51
C VAL A 8 6.92 -10.35 -0.86
N PRO A 9 7.43 -9.20 -1.35
CA PRO A 9 8.40 -9.04 -2.43
C PRO A 9 9.86 -9.23 -1.99
N ALA A 10 10.73 -9.52 -2.97
CA ALA A 10 12.18 -9.50 -2.85
C ALA A 10 12.76 -8.91 -4.16
N LEU A 11 13.74 -8.02 -4.03
CA LEU A 11 14.40 -7.35 -5.14
C LEU A 11 15.87 -7.76 -5.17
N LEU A 12 16.29 -8.45 -6.22
CA LEU A 12 17.69 -8.74 -6.51
C LEU A 12 18.29 -7.54 -7.26
N LEU A 13 19.36 -6.97 -6.74
CA LEU A 13 20.06 -5.83 -7.34
C LEU A 13 21.14 -6.31 -8.33
N ASP A 14 21.59 -5.41 -9.19
CA ASP A 14 22.58 -5.72 -10.25
C ASP A 14 23.91 -6.21 -9.68
N ASP A 15 24.26 -5.81 -8.45
CA ASP A 15 25.46 -6.25 -7.73
C ASP A 15 25.29 -7.61 -7.03
N GLY A 16 24.15 -8.27 -7.21
CA GLY A 16 23.81 -9.56 -6.61
C GLY A 16 23.29 -9.47 -5.18
N SER A 17 23.19 -8.28 -4.58
CA SER A 17 22.61 -8.12 -3.25
C SER A 17 21.08 -8.26 -3.28
N LEU A 18 20.51 -8.79 -2.20
CA LEU A 18 19.08 -9.02 -2.08
C LEU A 18 18.44 -8.06 -1.07
N LEU A 19 17.50 -7.24 -1.53
CA LEU A 19 16.67 -6.40 -0.67
C LEU A 19 15.30 -7.04 -0.50
N THR A 20 14.83 -7.11 0.74
CA THR A 20 13.49 -7.64 1.10
C THR A 20 12.74 -6.60 1.91
N GLU A 21 11.46 -6.85 2.21
CA GLU A 21 10.51 -5.90 2.79
C GLU A 21 10.04 -4.83 1.80
N GLY A 22 8.72 -4.81 1.54
CA GLY A 22 8.12 -3.88 0.58
C GLY A 22 8.44 -2.41 0.89
N VAL A 23 8.40 -2.01 2.17
CA VAL A 23 8.71 -0.64 2.61
C VAL A 23 10.15 -0.25 2.30
N ALA A 24 11.11 -1.17 2.42
CA ALA A 24 12.51 -0.89 2.10
C ALA A 24 12.71 -0.81 0.57
N ILE A 25 12.11 -1.77 -0.16
CA ILE A 25 12.20 -1.85 -1.62
C ILE A 25 11.65 -0.58 -2.29
N VAL A 26 10.46 -0.11 -1.92
CA VAL A 26 9.85 1.05 -2.57
C VAL A 26 10.62 2.34 -2.29
N GLN A 27 11.22 2.48 -1.10
CA GLN A 27 12.07 3.62 -0.78
C GLN A 27 13.36 3.59 -1.62
N TYR A 28 14.04 2.44 -1.67
CA TYR A 28 15.24 2.25 -2.48
C TYR A 28 15.00 2.61 -3.96
N LEU A 29 13.89 2.14 -4.53
CA LEU A 29 13.55 2.43 -5.92
C LEU A 29 13.26 3.92 -6.14
N ALA A 30 12.51 4.56 -5.23
CA ALA A 30 12.18 5.98 -5.36
C ALA A 30 13.40 6.90 -5.20
N ASP A 31 14.32 6.58 -4.29
CA ASP A 31 15.54 7.35 -4.06
C ASP A 31 16.51 7.31 -5.26
N ARG A 32 16.39 6.30 -6.15
CA ARG A 32 17.19 6.21 -7.39
C ARG A 32 16.68 7.07 -8.54
N VAL A 33 15.47 7.61 -8.43
CA VAL A 33 14.85 8.47 -9.45
C VAL A 33 14.29 9.74 -8.82
N PRO A 34 15.12 10.57 -8.16
CA PRO A 34 14.66 11.72 -7.37
C PRO A 34 13.82 12.71 -8.19
N ASP A 35 14.11 12.87 -9.49
CA ASP A 35 13.36 13.74 -10.40
C ASP A 35 11.89 13.32 -10.56
N ARG A 36 11.56 12.05 -10.30
CA ARG A 36 10.19 11.55 -10.30
C ARG A 36 9.40 11.91 -9.04
N ASN A 37 10.08 12.41 -8.00
CA ASN A 37 9.48 12.90 -6.77
C ASN A 37 8.51 11.89 -6.12
N LEU A 38 8.84 10.60 -6.17
CA LEU A 38 8.00 9.52 -5.63
C LEU A 38 8.13 9.37 -4.10
N ILE A 39 9.13 10.03 -3.52
CA ILE A 39 9.33 10.14 -2.08
C ILE A 39 10.05 11.47 -1.78
N PRO A 40 9.78 12.13 -0.64
CA PRO A 40 10.51 13.34 -0.26
C PRO A 40 12.00 13.06 0.02
N ALA A 41 12.83 14.10 -0.13
CA ALA A 41 14.26 14.03 0.10
C ALA A 41 14.61 13.57 1.51
N ALA A 42 15.67 12.76 1.62
CA ALA A 42 16.18 12.28 2.90
C ALA A 42 16.49 13.42 3.87
N GLY A 43 16.26 13.20 5.16
CA GLY A 43 16.48 14.19 6.22
C GLY A 43 15.40 15.28 6.37
N THR A 44 14.38 15.31 5.49
CA THR A 44 13.26 16.27 5.61
C THR A 44 12.14 15.73 6.49
N LEU A 45 11.37 16.60 7.15
CA LEU A 45 10.17 16.19 7.91
C LEU A 45 9.15 15.46 7.01
N SER A 46 9.00 15.93 5.76
CA SER A 46 8.12 15.27 4.78
C SER A 46 8.56 13.82 4.48
N ARG A 47 9.87 13.51 4.51
CA ARG A 47 10.34 12.12 4.38
C ARG A 47 9.90 11.27 5.57
N TYR A 48 9.93 11.82 6.78
CA TYR A 48 9.44 11.10 7.95
C TYR A 48 7.92 10.87 7.90
N HIS A 49 7.13 11.82 7.38
CA HIS A 49 5.71 11.57 7.10
C HIS A 49 5.49 10.50 6.00
N ALA A 50 6.38 10.40 5.01
CA ALA A 50 6.33 9.31 4.04
C ALA A 50 6.61 7.95 4.69
N ILE A 51 7.61 7.89 5.57
CA ILE A 51 7.95 6.69 6.34
C ILE A 51 6.81 6.33 7.30
N GLU A 52 6.19 7.32 7.94
CA GLU A 52 5.02 7.16 8.81
C GLU A 52 3.87 6.47 8.06
N TRP A 53 3.52 6.96 6.86
CA TRP A 53 2.49 6.32 6.02
C TRP A 53 2.87 4.92 5.59
N LEU A 54 4.11 4.71 5.12
CA LEU A 54 4.57 3.38 4.71
C LEU A 54 4.52 2.38 5.87
N ASN A 55 4.89 2.82 7.08
CA ASN A 55 4.81 2.00 8.29
C ASN A 55 3.36 1.71 8.67
N TYR A 56 2.48 2.73 8.69
CA TYR A 56 1.05 2.54 8.95
C TYR A 56 0.42 1.53 7.97
N ILE A 57 0.70 1.66 6.67
CA ILE A 57 0.19 0.71 5.67
C ILE A 57 0.74 -0.70 5.92
N ALA A 58 2.02 -0.84 6.25
CA ALA A 58 2.62 -2.13 6.51
C ALA A 58 2.07 -2.81 7.76
N THR A 59 1.95 -2.09 8.88
CA THR A 59 1.66 -2.67 10.18
C THR A 59 0.17 -2.68 10.53
N GLU A 60 -0.58 -1.67 10.11
CA GLU A 60 -1.99 -1.54 10.49
C GLU A 60 -2.91 -2.11 9.41
N LEU A 61 -2.66 -1.81 8.15
CA LEU A 61 -3.52 -2.25 7.04
C LEU A 61 -3.12 -3.63 6.52
N HIS A 62 -1.90 -3.78 5.99
CA HIS A 62 -1.45 -5.05 5.39
C HIS A 62 -1.52 -6.19 6.42
N LYS A 63 -0.98 -6.01 7.62
CA LYS A 63 -1.15 -7.03 8.67
C LYS A 63 -2.59 -7.20 9.14
N GLY A 64 -3.41 -6.14 9.11
CA GLY A 64 -4.85 -6.22 9.38
C GLY A 64 -5.59 -7.20 8.46
N PHE A 65 -5.13 -7.37 7.21
CA PHE A 65 -5.67 -8.38 6.29
C PHE A 65 -5.18 -9.81 6.54
N SER A 66 -4.06 -10.00 7.24
CA SER A 66 -3.44 -11.33 7.39
C SER A 66 -4.39 -12.39 7.99
N PRO A 67 -5.21 -12.10 9.03
CA PRO A 67 -6.17 -13.06 9.55
C PRO A 67 -7.28 -13.43 8.56
N LEU A 68 -7.60 -12.55 7.61
CA LEU A 68 -8.67 -12.79 6.63
C LEU A 68 -8.24 -13.72 5.50
N PHE A 69 -6.93 -13.80 5.22
CA PHE A 69 -6.35 -14.71 4.24
C PHE A 69 -5.94 -16.06 4.82
N ASN A 70 -5.90 -16.20 6.14
CA ASN A 70 -5.53 -17.46 6.78
C ASN A 70 -6.77 -18.35 6.96
N PRO A 71 -6.86 -19.51 6.28
CA PRO A 71 -8.02 -20.40 6.40
C PRO A 71 -8.18 -21.00 7.79
N LYS A 72 -7.13 -20.99 8.62
CA LYS A 72 -7.16 -21.48 10.01
C LYS A 72 -7.64 -20.43 11.01
N THR A 73 -7.85 -19.19 10.61
CA THR A 73 -8.32 -18.14 11.51
C THR A 73 -9.80 -18.37 11.85
N PRO A 74 -10.18 -18.37 13.15
CA PRO A 74 -11.58 -18.50 13.56
C PRO A 74 -12.46 -17.36 13.04
N GLU A 75 -13.71 -17.67 12.71
CA GLU A 75 -14.62 -16.72 12.06
C GLU A 75 -15.03 -15.54 12.96
N GLU A 76 -15.09 -15.77 14.26
CA GLU A 76 -15.27 -14.72 15.27
C GLU A 76 -14.11 -13.70 15.20
N TYR A 77 -12.88 -14.18 15.06
CA TYR A 77 -11.72 -13.30 14.94
C TYR A 77 -11.66 -12.57 13.59
N LYS A 78 -12.08 -13.22 12.50
CA LYS A 78 -12.24 -12.53 11.21
C LYS A 78 -13.23 -11.38 11.30
N THR A 79 -14.32 -11.53 12.06
CA THR A 79 -15.29 -10.45 12.29
C THR A 79 -14.64 -9.25 12.98
N ILE A 80 -13.82 -9.49 14.01
CA ILE A 80 -13.05 -8.44 14.71
C ILE A 80 -12.06 -7.76 13.75
N ALA A 81 -11.31 -8.54 12.95
CA ALA A 81 -10.36 -8.00 11.99
C ALA A 81 -11.04 -7.15 10.91
N ARG A 82 -12.20 -7.57 10.40
CA ARG A 82 -13.00 -6.78 9.45
C ARG A 82 -13.46 -5.45 10.07
N ALA A 83 -13.96 -5.47 11.30
CA ALA A 83 -14.37 -4.25 12.00
C ALA A 83 -13.21 -3.28 12.23
N LYS A 84 -12.00 -3.80 12.51
CA LYS A 84 -10.80 -2.97 12.65
C LYS A 84 -10.37 -2.33 11.32
N LEU A 85 -10.36 -3.09 10.23
CA LEU A 85 -10.07 -2.58 8.89
C LEU A 85 -11.08 -1.50 8.48
N GLU A 86 -12.35 -1.68 8.83
CA GLU A 86 -13.39 -0.70 8.57
C GLU A 86 -13.11 0.65 9.24
N GLN A 87 -12.65 0.65 10.50
CA GLN A 87 -12.22 1.87 11.18
C GLN A 87 -11.02 2.54 10.49
N GLN A 88 -10.08 1.74 9.98
CA GLN A 88 -8.91 2.25 9.27
C GLN A 88 -9.30 2.84 7.90
N PHE A 89 -10.29 2.27 7.20
CA PHE A 89 -10.84 2.85 5.98
C PHE A 89 -11.53 4.20 6.23
N SER A 90 -12.32 4.31 7.31
CA SER A 90 -12.91 5.60 7.72
C SER A 90 -11.84 6.66 8.01
N TYR A 91 -10.73 6.26 8.65
CA TYR A 91 -9.60 7.17 8.88
C TYR A 91 -8.96 7.63 7.57
N LEU A 92 -8.66 6.70 6.66
CA LEU A 92 -8.12 7.04 5.34
C LEU A 92 -9.05 7.96 4.55
N ASP A 93 -10.36 7.72 4.58
CA ASP A 93 -11.36 8.59 3.95
C ASP A 93 -11.30 10.01 4.51
N SER A 94 -11.20 10.15 5.84
CA SER A 94 -11.11 11.46 6.51
C SER A 94 -9.84 12.24 6.15
N VAL A 95 -8.75 11.52 5.87
CA VAL A 95 -7.49 12.10 5.38
C VAL A 95 -7.67 12.53 3.93
N LEU A 96 -8.15 11.63 3.06
CA LEU A 96 -8.31 11.87 1.62
C LEU A 96 -9.44 12.86 1.30
N ALA A 97 -10.30 13.18 2.26
CA ALA A 97 -11.22 14.31 2.17
C ALA A 97 -10.50 15.67 2.10
N LYS A 98 -9.26 15.75 2.63
CA LYS A 98 -8.50 17.01 2.76
C LYS A 98 -7.34 17.12 1.78
N GLN A 99 -6.96 16.02 1.12
CA GLN A 99 -5.78 15.96 0.26
C GLN A 99 -5.94 14.93 -0.85
N HIS A 100 -5.19 15.12 -1.93
CA HIS A 100 -5.36 14.37 -3.18
C HIS A 100 -4.73 12.96 -3.14
N PHE A 101 -3.63 12.82 -2.41
CA PHE A 101 -2.82 11.62 -2.17
C PHE A 101 -2.36 11.62 -0.71
N LEU A 102 -1.74 10.52 -0.23
CA LEU A 102 -1.33 10.39 1.17
C LEU A 102 -0.31 11.44 1.65
N LEU A 103 0.50 11.96 0.74
CA LEU A 103 1.48 13.03 1.02
C LEU A 103 1.07 14.38 0.44
N GLY A 104 -0.23 14.66 0.35
CA GLY A 104 -0.74 15.93 -0.12
C GLY A 104 -1.18 15.88 -1.58
N SER A 105 -0.49 16.61 -2.46
CA SER A 105 -0.93 16.82 -3.85
C SER A 105 -0.29 15.88 -4.88
N ARG A 106 0.82 15.22 -4.54
CA ARG A 106 1.59 14.38 -5.49
C ARG A 106 1.55 12.91 -5.10
N PHE A 107 1.45 12.05 -6.12
CA PHE A 107 1.50 10.61 -5.95
C PHE A 107 2.88 10.18 -5.44
N SER A 108 2.89 9.25 -4.50
CA SER A 108 4.10 8.73 -3.87
C SER A 108 4.11 7.21 -3.78
N VAL A 109 5.23 6.64 -3.33
CA VAL A 109 5.32 5.21 -3.03
C VAL A 109 4.35 4.74 -1.95
N ALA A 110 3.92 5.63 -1.05
CA ALA A 110 2.90 5.29 -0.06
C ALA A 110 1.54 5.04 -0.74
N ASP A 111 1.20 5.82 -1.77
CA ASP A 111 -0.03 5.62 -2.54
C ASP A 111 0.01 4.31 -3.34
N ALA A 112 1.17 3.99 -3.94
CA ALA A 112 1.36 2.72 -4.63
C ALA A 112 1.13 1.52 -3.68
N TYR A 113 1.66 1.60 -2.46
CA TYR A 113 1.50 0.53 -1.48
C TYR A 113 0.06 0.43 -0.97
N LEU A 114 -0.56 1.56 -0.60
CA LEU A 114 -1.96 1.57 -0.17
C LEU A 114 -2.88 1.01 -1.27
N PHE A 115 -2.59 1.30 -2.54
CA PHE A 115 -3.43 0.86 -3.66
C PHE A 115 -3.43 -0.67 -3.75
N THR A 116 -2.25 -1.28 -3.71
CA THR A 116 -2.10 -2.74 -3.68
C THR A 116 -2.84 -3.36 -2.51
N VAL A 117 -2.70 -2.81 -1.30
CA VAL A 117 -3.36 -3.33 -0.11
C VAL A 117 -4.89 -3.17 -0.20
N LEU A 118 -5.38 -2.04 -0.71
CA LEU A 118 -6.83 -1.78 -0.82
C LEU A 118 -7.50 -2.65 -1.89
N ARG A 119 -6.77 -3.14 -2.89
CA ARG A 119 -7.30 -4.14 -3.85
C ARG A 119 -7.79 -5.41 -3.16
N TRP A 120 -7.16 -5.80 -2.05
CA TRP A 120 -7.60 -6.95 -1.25
C TRP A 120 -8.95 -6.73 -0.59
N ALA A 121 -9.29 -5.49 -0.24
CA ALA A 121 -10.59 -5.15 0.31
C ALA A 121 -11.71 -5.52 -0.66
N PHE A 122 -11.54 -5.20 -1.96
CA PHE A 122 -12.50 -5.59 -3.00
C PHE A 122 -12.58 -7.11 -3.18
N ALA A 123 -11.46 -7.81 -3.21
CA ALA A 123 -11.43 -9.28 -3.30
C ALA A 123 -12.16 -9.94 -2.12
N LEU A 124 -11.99 -9.39 -0.91
CA LEU A 124 -12.61 -9.84 0.34
C LEU A 124 -14.00 -9.24 0.58
N GLN A 125 -14.64 -8.65 -0.44
CA GLN A 125 -16.01 -8.14 -0.39
C GLN A 125 -16.25 -7.08 0.70
N PHE A 126 -15.28 -6.21 0.96
CA PHE A 126 -15.53 -5.00 1.73
C PHE A 126 -16.27 -3.98 0.86
N ASP A 127 -17.26 -3.31 1.45
CA ASP A 127 -17.90 -2.15 0.82
C ASP A 127 -17.04 -0.90 1.02
N VAL A 128 -15.93 -0.82 0.29
CA VAL A 128 -15.04 0.36 0.29
C VAL A 128 -15.74 1.57 -0.35
N ARG A 129 -16.73 1.34 -1.21
CA ARG A 129 -17.41 2.40 -1.97
C ARG A 129 -18.24 3.33 -1.10
N LYS A 130 -18.62 2.93 0.12
CA LYS A 130 -19.23 3.83 1.12
C LYS A 130 -18.30 4.95 1.61
N HIS A 131 -16.99 4.77 1.45
CA HIS A 131 -15.97 5.79 1.76
C HIS A 131 -15.67 6.60 0.50
N ALA A 132 -16.41 7.68 0.30
CA ALA A 132 -16.44 8.40 -0.97
C ALA A 132 -15.05 8.93 -1.41
N HIS A 133 -14.26 9.49 -0.48
CA HIS A 133 -12.96 10.06 -0.78
C HIS A 133 -11.91 8.98 -1.00
N LEU A 134 -11.97 7.89 -0.23
CA LEU A 134 -11.11 6.73 -0.41
C LEU A 134 -11.38 6.04 -1.75
N ALA A 135 -12.65 5.88 -2.13
CA ALA A 135 -13.05 5.33 -3.41
C ALA A 135 -12.59 6.22 -4.58
N ALA A 136 -12.77 7.53 -4.47
CA ALA A 136 -12.30 8.48 -5.49
C ALA A 136 -10.76 8.50 -5.63
N TRP A 137 -10.04 8.38 -4.52
CA TRP A 137 -8.58 8.21 -4.53
C TRP A 137 -8.18 6.89 -5.22
N PHE A 138 -8.88 5.80 -4.93
CA PHE A 138 -8.59 4.49 -5.53
C PHE A 138 -8.75 4.53 -7.05
N ASP A 139 -9.87 5.06 -7.54
CA ASP A 139 -10.14 5.18 -8.99
C ASP A 139 -9.09 6.07 -9.67
N ARG A 140 -8.64 7.13 -9.01
CA ARG A 140 -7.58 8.01 -9.49
C ARG A 140 -6.23 7.29 -9.61
N VAL A 141 -5.85 6.48 -8.62
CA VAL A 141 -4.62 5.69 -8.68
C VAL A 141 -4.73 4.60 -9.74
N ALA A 142 -5.88 3.93 -9.85
CA ALA A 142 -6.15 2.90 -10.85
C ALA A 142 -6.05 3.40 -12.29
N ALA A 143 -6.38 4.68 -12.53
CA ALA A 143 -6.31 5.31 -13.85
C ALA A 143 -4.89 5.70 -14.30
N ARG A 144 -3.85 5.52 -13.45
CA ARG A 144 -2.47 5.87 -13.80
C ARG A 144 -1.91 4.86 -14.82
N PRO A 145 -1.27 5.29 -15.93
CA PRO A 145 -0.77 4.38 -16.96
C PRO A 145 0.20 3.30 -16.44
N ALA A 146 1.08 3.65 -15.50
CA ALA A 146 2.00 2.68 -14.90
C ALA A 146 1.29 1.65 -14.00
N VAL A 147 0.19 2.04 -13.36
CA VAL A 147 -0.63 1.12 -12.55
C VAL A 147 -1.39 0.18 -13.47
N ASP A 148 -2.00 0.71 -14.54
CA ASP A 148 -2.69 -0.08 -15.54
C ASP A 148 -1.76 -1.11 -16.20
N ALA A 149 -0.58 -0.67 -16.64
CA ALA A 149 0.43 -1.55 -17.23
C ALA A 149 0.88 -2.67 -16.26
N ALA A 150 1.06 -2.36 -14.98
CA ALA A 150 1.40 -3.37 -13.97
C ALA A 150 0.26 -4.38 -13.76
N LEU A 151 -1.00 -3.92 -13.68
CA LEU A 151 -2.16 -4.80 -13.54
C LEU A 151 -2.34 -5.73 -14.75
N ASN A 152 -2.11 -5.22 -15.98
CA ASN A 152 -2.13 -6.03 -17.19
C ASN A 152 -1.02 -7.08 -17.19
N ALA A 153 0.20 -6.69 -16.80
CA ALA A 153 1.34 -7.60 -16.71
C ALA A 153 1.14 -8.72 -15.66
N GLU A 154 0.37 -8.44 -14.60
CA GLU A 154 -0.02 -9.43 -13.58
C GLU A 154 -1.27 -10.26 -13.97
N GLY A 155 -1.91 -9.99 -15.12
CA GLY A 155 -3.10 -10.72 -15.58
C GLY A 155 -4.37 -10.41 -14.76
N LEU A 156 -4.46 -9.21 -14.20
CA LEU A 156 -5.56 -8.78 -13.32
C LEU A 156 -6.57 -7.85 -14.03
N LYS A 157 -6.37 -7.63 -15.33
CA LYS A 157 -7.22 -6.91 -16.26
C LYS A 157 -7.17 -7.60 -17.62
#